data_AF-A0A8T0GS36-F1
#
_entry.id   AF-A0A8T0GS36-F1
#
_cell.length_a   1.000
_cell.length_b   1.000
_cell.length_c   1.000
_cell.angle_alpha   90.00
_cell.angle_beta   90.00
_cell.angle_gamma   90.00
#
_symmetry.space_group_name_H-M   'P 1'
#
loop_
_entity.id
_entity.type
_entity.pdbx_description
1 polymer ?
#
loop_
_entity_poly.entity_id
_entity_poly.type
_entity_poly.pdbx_seq_one_letter_code
_entity_poly.pdbx_strand_id
1 'polypeptide(L)'
;MKKIFPEDAEEQPDLVVVFFGANDAAFAMPSGQGQHVPLSEFEDNLCRIATYLQGLSDKTRVILTTPPPIYEAARLEYGRQKYGEQAANYLDRSNERAGKYAAACRSAAQKVGAGNIDLWTSIQQQPNWFTTCLTDGMHLSSKGSSVMLNELLNVLKYSSWGLYFATMPEDFSEPSIYSYIHPSFEECDEALRIAT
;
A
#
# COMPACT_ATOMS: atom_id res chain seq x y z
N MET A 1 -5.11 13.40 12.24
CA MET A 1 -6.08 13.26 11.14
C MET A 1 -6.71 14.58 10.72
N LYS A 2 -7.32 15.37 11.62
CA LYS A 2 -7.98 16.65 11.29
C LYS A 2 -7.19 17.66 10.44
N LYS A 3 -5.86 17.70 10.56
CA LYS A 3 -5.01 18.57 9.74
C LYS A 3 -4.84 18.10 8.28
N ILE A 4 -5.01 16.80 8.03
CA ILE A 4 -4.81 16.18 6.70
C ILE A 4 -6.16 15.96 6.04
N PHE A 5 -7.15 15.51 6.81
CA PHE A 5 -8.52 15.27 6.37
C PHE A 5 -9.46 16.07 7.27
N PRO A 6 -9.66 17.37 7.00
CA PRO A 6 -10.59 18.18 7.78
C PRO A 6 -12.05 17.76 7.51
N GLU A 7 -12.88 17.77 8.55
CA GLU A 7 -14.30 17.37 8.47
C GLU A 7 -15.12 18.36 7.61
N ASP A 8 -14.68 19.61 7.53
CA ASP A 8 -15.28 20.71 6.78
C ASP A 8 -14.66 20.93 5.39
N ALA A 9 -13.90 19.97 4.87
CA ALA A 9 -13.44 20.01 3.49
C ALA A 9 -14.64 20.03 2.52
N GLU A 10 -14.55 20.84 1.46
CA GLU A 10 -15.57 20.91 0.40
C GLU A 10 -15.78 19.55 -0.28
N GLU A 11 -14.69 18.80 -0.46
CA GLU A 11 -14.71 17.45 -1.00
C GLU A 11 -14.04 16.48 -0.01
N GLN A 12 -14.72 15.37 0.27
CA GLN A 12 -14.23 14.28 1.09
C GLN A 12 -13.79 13.11 0.21
N PRO A 13 -12.74 12.35 0.59
CA PRO A 13 -12.26 11.24 -0.22
C PRO A 13 -13.27 10.10 -0.27
N ASP A 14 -13.51 9.53 -1.45
CA ASP A 14 -14.33 8.31 -1.59
C ASP A 14 -13.60 7.07 -1.07
N LEU A 15 -12.27 7.02 -1.18
CA LEU A 15 -11.44 5.90 -0.74
C LEU A 15 -10.18 6.39 -0.04
N VAL A 16 -9.88 5.81 1.12
CA VAL A 16 -8.60 6.00 1.82
C VAL A 16 -7.98 4.64 2.11
N VAL A 17 -6.75 4.43 1.65
CA VAL A 17 -5.96 3.23 1.97
C VAL A 17 -4.94 3.60 3.05
N VAL A 18 -5.07 3.01 4.23
CA VAL A 18 -4.20 3.23 5.38
C VAL A 18 -3.17 2.11 5.45
N PHE A 19 -1.89 2.47 5.40
CA PHE A 19 -0.80 1.50 5.28
C PHE A 19 0.33 1.80 6.28
N PHE A 20 0.06 1.52 7.56
CA PHE A 20 1.02 1.63 8.66
C PHE A 20 1.41 0.23 9.19
N GLY A 21 2.42 0.17 10.08
CA GLY A 21 2.79 -1.07 10.78
C GLY A 21 4.25 -1.49 10.59
N ALA A 22 4.88 -1.19 9.45
CA ALA A 22 6.24 -1.65 9.18
C ALA A 22 7.26 -0.99 10.13
N ASN A 23 7.03 0.27 10.48
CA ASN A 23 7.84 1.04 11.42
C ASN A 23 7.47 0.72 12.87
N ASP A 24 6.18 0.65 13.15
CA ASP A 24 5.57 0.33 14.44
C ASP A 24 6.07 -1.03 14.98
N ALA A 25 6.28 -2.00 14.06
CA ALA A 25 6.76 -3.34 14.36
C ALA A 25 8.27 -3.44 14.67
N ALA A 26 9.03 -2.34 14.61
CA ALA A 26 10.43 -2.32 15.01
C ALA A 26 10.62 -2.84 16.45
N PHE A 27 11.82 -3.34 16.76
CA PHE A 27 12.17 -3.65 18.13
C PHE A 27 12.23 -2.36 18.97
N ALA A 28 11.71 -2.44 20.20
CA ALA A 28 11.80 -1.34 21.15
C ALA A 28 13.27 -1.07 21.50
N MET A 29 13.71 0.18 21.43
CA MET A 29 15.03 0.55 21.92
C MET A 29 14.97 0.83 23.43
N PRO A 30 16.00 0.48 24.21
CA PRO A 30 16.05 0.77 25.64
C PRO A 30 15.91 2.26 25.98
N SER A 31 16.31 3.16 25.06
CA SER A 31 16.17 4.61 25.23
C SER A 31 14.73 5.11 25.15
N GLY A 32 13.77 4.26 24.73
CA GLY A 32 12.41 4.67 24.39
C GLY A 32 12.32 5.52 23.11
N GLN A 33 13.47 5.82 22.48
CA GLN A 33 13.51 6.49 21.18
C GLN A 33 13.29 5.46 20.07
N GLY A 34 12.84 5.91 18.90
CA GLY A 34 12.67 5.05 17.73
C GLY A 34 11.24 5.03 17.20
N GLN A 35 10.95 4.03 16.37
CA GLN A 35 9.71 3.92 15.61
C GLN A 35 8.70 2.94 16.22
N HIS A 36 9.12 2.18 17.23
CA HIS A 36 8.28 1.15 17.82
C HIS A 36 7.02 1.75 18.47
N VAL A 37 5.88 1.15 18.16
CA VAL A 37 4.59 1.42 18.83
C VAL A 37 4.12 0.10 19.45
N PRO A 38 3.76 0.04 20.75
CA PRO A 38 3.24 -1.18 21.36
C PRO A 38 2.06 -1.78 20.59
N LEU A 39 1.98 -3.10 20.51
CA LEU A 39 1.02 -3.79 19.62
C LEU A 39 -0.45 -3.39 19.90
N SER A 40 -0.84 -3.27 21.16
CA SER A 40 -2.19 -2.83 21.55
C SER A 40 -2.46 -1.39 21.13
N GLU A 41 -1.47 -0.50 21.30
CA GLU A 41 -1.58 0.90 20.90
C GLU A 41 -1.67 1.04 19.38
N PHE A 42 -0.90 0.25 18.64
CA PHE A 42 -0.98 0.21 17.17
C PHE A 42 -2.39 -0.17 16.70
N GLU A 43 -2.98 -1.22 17.27
CA GLU A 43 -4.34 -1.65 16.93
C GLU A 43 -5.39 -0.58 17.24
N ASP A 44 -5.31 0.02 18.44
CA ASP A 44 -6.20 1.11 18.86
C ASP A 44 -6.06 2.33 17.95
N ASN A 45 -4.83 2.67 17.55
CA ASN A 45 -4.54 3.77 16.65
C ASN A 45 -5.15 3.52 15.26
N LEU A 46 -5.02 2.31 14.71
CA LEU A 46 -5.66 1.95 13.45
C LEU A 46 -7.18 2.05 13.53
N CYS A 47 -7.80 1.55 14.62
CA CYS A 47 -9.24 1.69 14.83
C CYS A 47 -9.65 3.17 14.83
N ARG A 48 -8.96 4.02 15.61
CA ARG A 48 -9.24 5.46 15.68
C ARG A 48 -9.08 6.17 14.34
N ILE A 49 -8.02 5.84 13.59
CA ILE A 49 -7.77 6.41 12.26
C ILE A 49 -8.88 6.00 11.30
N ALA A 50 -9.21 4.71 11.24
CA ALA A 50 -10.24 4.19 10.34
C ALA A 50 -11.62 4.78 10.66
N THR A 51 -12.04 4.77 11.92
CA THR A 51 -13.32 5.34 12.34
C THR A 51 -13.41 6.83 12.05
N TYR A 52 -12.33 7.59 12.27
CA TYR A 52 -12.31 9.00 11.92
C TYR A 52 -12.51 9.21 10.41
N LEU A 53 -11.78 8.46 9.58
CA LEU A 53 -11.86 8.56 8.12
C LEU A 53 -13.24 8.14 7.59
N GLN A 54 -13.82 7.06 8.11
CA GLN A 54 -15.19 6.64 7.79
C GLN A 54 -16.23 7.70 8.17
N GLY A 55 -15.95 8.50 9.22
CA GLY A 55 -16.83 9.57 9.67
C GLY A 55 -16.76 10.86 8.85
N LEU A 56 -15.87 10.97 7.86
CA LEU A 56 -15.76 12.16 7.00
C LEU A 56 -16.98 12.31 6.08
N SER A 57 -17.54 11.20 5.60
CA SER A 57 -18.71 11.16 4.73
C SER A 57 -19.30 9.75 4.69
N ASP A 58 -20.62 9.63 4.50
CA ASP A 58 -21.31 8.34 4.32
C ASP A 58 -20.78 7.55 3.10
N LYS A 59 -20.07 8.21 2.18
CA LYS A 59 -19.46 7.60 1.00
C LYS A 59 -18.01 7.16 1.22
N THR A 60 -17.30 7.73 2.19
CA THR A 60 -15.89 7.42 2.40
C THR A 60 -15.72 5.95 2.78
N ARG A 61 -14.86 5.25 2.05
CA ARG A 61 -14.46 3.86 2.31
C ARG A 61 -13.02 3.83 2.77
N VAL A 62 -12.74 2.95 3.72
CA VAL A 62 -11.41 2.79 4.28
C VAL A 62 -10.95 1.35 4.07
N ILE A 63 -9.72 1.19 3.60
CA ILE A 63 -9.02 -0.08 3.55
C ILE A 63 -7.79 0.01 4.47
N LEU A 64 -7.64 -0.94 5.38
CA LEU A 64 -6.42 -1.12 6.13
C LEU A 64 -5.53 -2.15 5.42
N THR A 65 -4.27 -1.80 5.21
CA THR A 65 -3.28 -2.69 4.60
C THR A 65 -2.29 -3.15 5.67
N THR A 66 -2.13 -4.45 5.84
CA THR A 66 -1.14 -5.01 6.77
C THR A 66 0.28 -4.63 6.34
N PRO A 67 1.25 -4.46 7.27
CA PRO A 67 2.65 -4.28 6.88
C PRO A 67 3.16 -5.45 6.01
N PRO A 68 4.08 -5.22 5.06
CA PRO A 68 4.69 -6.30 4.29
C PRO A 68 5.54 -7.21 5.20
N PRO A 69 5.89 -8.43 4.74
CA PRO A 69 6.86 -9.25 5.45
C PRO A 69 8.23 -8.59 5.46
N ILE A 70 9.05 -8.96 6.44
CA ILE A 70 10.43 -8.49 6.58
C ILE A 70 11.38 -9.62 6.19
N TYR A 71 12.46 -9.30 5.49
CA TYR A 71 13.55 -10.24 5.26
C TYR A 71 14.78 -9.84 6.07
N GLU A 72 15.01 -10.54 7.18
CA GLU A 72 16.01 -10.19 8.19
C GLU A 72 17.43 -10.10 7.62
N ALA A 73 17.82 -11.02 6.72
CA ALA A 73 19.18 -11.02 6.19
C ALA A 73 19.49 -9.73 5.39
N ALA A 74 18.53 -9.24 4.59
CA ALA A 74 18.68 -7.97 3.89
C ALA A 74 18.64 -6.76 4.85
N ARG A 75 17.88 -6.83 5.94
CA ARG A 75 17.89 -5.79 6.99
C ARG A 75 19.25 -5.67 7.68
N LEU A 76 19.86 -6.80 8.04
CA LEU A 76 21.19 -6.84 8.65
C LEU A 76 22.25 -6.30 7.68
N GLU A 77 22.17 -6.68 6.41
CA GLU A 77 23.08 -6.16 5.37
C GLU A 77 22.91 -4.64 5.18
N TYR A 78 21.67 -4.15 5.12
CA TYR A 78 21.38 -2.72 5.08
C TYR A 78 21.96 -2.00 6.31
N GLY A 79 21.81 -2.59 7.50
CA GLY A 79 22.39 -2.08 8.75
C GLY A 79 23.91 -1.98 8.66
N ARG A 80 24.58 -3.03 8.18
CA ARG A 80 26.03 -3.05 7.95
C ARG A 80 26.48 -1.93 7.03
N GLN A 81 25.83 -1.78 5.88
CA GLN A 81 26.20 -0.77 4.88
C GLN A 81 26.03 0.66 5.40
N LYS A 82 24.99 0.90 6.20
CA LYS A 82 24.64 2.24 6.68
C LYS A 82 25.38 2.66 7.95
N TYR A 83 25.61 1.72 8.87
CA TYR A 83 26.10 2.02 10.23
C TYR A 83 27.38 1.24 10.59
N GLY A 84 27.94 0.44 9.68
CA GLY A 84 29.16 -0.33 9.88
C GLY A 84 28.94 -1.74 10.44
N GLU A 85 30.01 -2.54 10.52
CA GLU A 85 29.97 -3.97 10.86
C GLU A 85 29.26 -4.30 12.18
N GLN A 86 29.33 -3.43 13.17
CA GLN A 86 28.67 -3.67 14.46
C GLN A 86 27.13 -3.73 14.33
N ALA A 87 26.55 -3.01 13.35
CA ALA A 87 25.11 -3.00 13.13
C ALA A 87 24.59 -4.31 12.54
N ALA A 88 25.44 -5.15 11.93
CA ALA A 88 25.07 -6.48 11.49
C ALA A 88 24.69 -7.43 12.65
N ASN A 89 25.00 -7.05 13.89
CA ASN A 89 24.60 -7.79 15.09
C ASN A 89 23.28 -7.30 15.70
N TYR A 90 22.67 -6.26 15.14
CA TYR A 90 21.46 -5.65 15.68
C TYR A 90 20.33 -5.66 14.66
N LEU A 91 19.40 -6.59 14.84
CA LEU A 91 18.21 -6.67 14.02
C LEU A 91 17.18 -5.63 14.45
N ASP A 92 16.78 -4.74 13.54
CA ASP A 92 15.84 -3.65 13.81
C ASP A 92 14.37 -4.08 13.71
N ARG A 93 14.07 -5.09 12.87
CA ARG A 93 12.74 -5.65 12.61
C ARG A 93 12.84 -7.14 12.30
N SER A 94 11.78 -7.91 12.59
CA SER A 94 11.67 -9.31 12.15
C SER A 94 10.33 -9.60 11.49
N ASN A 95 10.29 -10.65 10.68
CA ASN A 95 9.06 -11.09 10.02
C ASN A 95 8.03 -11.61 11.04
N GLU A 96 8.50 -12.27 12.10
CA GLU A 96 7.64 -12.72 13.20
C GLU A 96 6.89 -11.54 13.84
N ARG A 97 7.60 -10.42 14.08
CA ARG A 97 6.97 -9.19 14.60
C ARG A 97 6.03 -8.59 13.57
N ALA A 98 6.45 -8.46 12.32
CA ALA A 98 5.59 -7.96 11.25
C ALA A 98 4.28 -8.77 11.17
N GLY A 99 4.33 -10.10 11.33
CA GLY A 99 3.16 -10.97 11.38
C GLY A 99 2.20 -10.68 12.55
N LYS A 100 2.73 -10.33 13.74
CA LYS A 100 1.89 -9.90 14.88
C LYS A 100 1.16 -8.60 14.58
N TYR A 101 1.83 -7.63 13.95
CA TYR A 101 1.22 -6.36 13.55
C TYR A 101 0.25 -6.53 12.37
N ALA A 102 0.52 -7.46 11.45
CA ALA A 102 -0.43 -7.84 10.40
C ALA A 102 -1.71 -8.45 11.00
N ALA A 103 -1.60 -9.30 12.01
CA ALA A 103 -2.75 -9.83 12.73
C ALA A 103 -3.55 -8.72 13.44
N ALA A 104 -2.88 -7.79 14.12
CA ALA A 104 -3.53 -6.64 14.75
C ALA A 104 -4.23 -5.73 13.73
N CYS A 105 -3.60 -5.45 12.59
CA CYS A 105 -4.20 -4.65 11.52
C CYS A 105 -5.48 -5.30 10.97
N ARG A 106 -5.46 -6.62 10.73
CA ARG A 106 -6.67 -7.37 10.34
C ARG A 106 -7.76 -7.31 11.40
N SER A 107 -7.39 -7.43 12.67
CA SER A 107 -8.35 -7.33 13.78
C SER A 107 -8.98 -5.94 13.86
N ALA A 108 -8.17 -4.87 13.72
CA ALA A 108 -8.65 -3.51 13.66
C ALA A 108 -9.64 -3.30 12.50
N ALA A 109 -9.31 -3.78 11.30
CA ALA A 109 -10.18 -3.69 10.14
C ALA A 109 -11.53 -4.35 10.38
N GLN A 110 -11.52 -5.56 10.97
CA GLN A 110 -12.72 -6.29 11.33
C GLN A 110 -13.56 -5.54 12.38
N LYS A 111 -12.92 -4.98 13.43
CA LYS A 111 -13.61 -4.26 14.52
C LYS A 111 -14.40 -3.05 14.03
N VAL A 112 -13.87 -2.34 13.03
CA VAL A 112 -14.49 -1.10 12.50
C VAL A 112 -15.19 -1.29 11.16
N GLY A 113 -15.29 -2.52 10.66
CA GLY A 113 -15.91 -2.83 9.36
C GLY A 113 -15.21 -2.17 8.16
N ALA A 114 -13.90 -1.93 8.24
CA ALA A 114 -13.10 -1.46 7.12
C ALA A 114 -12.72 -2.61 6.17
N GLY A 115 -12.40 -2.29 4.92
CA GLY A 115 -11.74 -3.24 4.02
C GLY A 115 -10.35 -3.60 4.54
N ASN A 116 -9.83 -4.75 4.10
CA ASN A 116 -8.51 -5.20 4.51
C ASN A 116 -7.71 -5.78 3.33
N ILE A 117 -6.45 -5.40 3.22
CA ILE A 117 -5.45 -6.05 2.35
C ILE A 117 -4.42 -6.76 3.23
N ASP A 118 -4.40 -8.09 3.17
CA ASP A 118 -3.42 -8.93 3.88
C ASP A 118 -2.13 -9.10 3.08
N LEU A 119 -1.44 -7.97 2.90
CA LEU A 119 -0.19 -7.91 2.14
C LEU A 119 0.92 -8.77 2.73
N TRP A 120 0.95 -8.93 4.07
CA TRP A 120 1.91 -9.80 4.75
C TRP A 120 1.82 -11.23 4.22
N THR A 121 0.61 -11.75 4.09
CA THR A 121 0.35 -13.08 3.55
C THR A 121 0.55 -13.12 2.03
N SER A 122 -0.04 -12.18 1.27
CA SER A 122 -0.01 -12.20 -0.20
C SER A 122 1.41 -12.11 -0.79
N ILE A 123 2.31 -11.35 -0.16
CA ILE A 123 3.71 -11.30 -0.58
C ILE A 123 4.40 -12.64 -0.34
N GLN A 124 4.20 -13.28 0.83
CA GLN A 124 4.88 -14.53 1.17
C GLN A 124 4.41 -15.73 0.32
N GLN A 125 3.26 -15.62 -0.34
CA GLN A 125 2.80 -16.60 -1.32
C GLN A 125 3.55 -16.50 -2.67
N GLN A 126 4.29 -15.42 -2.91
CA GLN A 126 5.08 -15.28 -4.13
C GLN A 126 6.37 -16.12 -4.05
N PRO A 127 6.75 -16.81 -5.14
CA PRO A 127 8.04 -17.48 -5.21
C PRO A 127 9.20 -16.50 -5.00
N ASN A 128 10.12 -16.85 -4.11
CA ASN A 128 11.30 -16.04 -3.78
C ASN A 128 10.96 -14.61 -3.36
N TRP A 129 9.82 -14.40 -2.67
CA TRP A 129 9.31 -13.09 -2.30
C TRP A 129 10.34 -12.16 -1.64
N PHE A 130 11.26 -12.74 -0.86
CA PHE A 130 12.28 -12.01 -0.11
C PHE A 130 13.29 -11.28 -0.99
N THR A 131 13.51 -11.71 -2.24
CA THR A 131 14.34 -11.01 -3.24
C THR A 131 13.52 -10.42 -4.38
N THR A 132 12.37 -11.00 -4.71
CA THR A 132 11.58 -10.54 -5.86
C THR A 132 10.62 -9.43 -5.49
N CYS A 133 10.03 -9.45 -4.29
CA CYS A 133 9.00 -8.53 -3.86
C CYS A 133 9.52 -7.41 -2.95
N LEU A 134 10.75 -7.52 -2.43
CA LEU A 134 11.38 -6.54 -1.55
C LEU A 134 12.71 -6.04 -2.13
N THR A 135 13.03 -4.77 -1.92
CA THR A 135 14.28 -4.15 -2.40
C THR A 135 15.41 -4.21 -1.37
N ASP A 136 15.09 -3.97 -0.10
CA ASP A 136 16.06 -3.87 1.01
C ASP A 136 15.62 -4.70 2.25
N GLY A 137 14.79 -5.71 1.99
CA GLY A 137 14.17 -6.54 3.01
C GLY A 137 12.99 -5.90 3.74
N MET A 138 12.52 -4.73 3.31
CA MET A 138 11.31 -4.09 3.86
C MET A 138 10.49 -3.34 2.80
N HIS A 139 11.11 -2.53 1.95
CA HIS A 139 10.41 -1.76 0.92
C HIS A 139 10.01 -2.63 -0.26
N LEU A 140 8.82 -2.38 -0.82
CA LEU A 140 8.31 -3.13 -1.96
C LEU A 140 9.13 -2.84 -3.22
N SER A 141 9.44 -3.90 -3.97
CA SER A 141 9.89 -3.81 -5.36
C SER A 141 8.69 -3.52 -6.28
N SER A 142 8.94 -3.29 -7.58
CA SER A 142 7.86 -3.21 -8.59
C SER A 142 6.94 -4.45 -8.56
N LYS A 143 7.51 -5.65 -8.36
CA LYS A 143 6.73 -6.88 -8.24
C LYS A 143 5.92 -6.90 -6.94
N GLY A 144 6.49 -6.46 -5.80
CA GLY A 144 5.77 -6.34 -4.54
C GLY A 144 4.62 -5.34 -4.61
N SER A 145 4.85 -4.19 -5.24
CA SER A 145 3.81 -3.17 -5.50
C SER A 145 2.71 -3.70 -6.41
N SER A 146 3.04 -4.53 -7.39
CA SER A 146 2.05 -5.19 -8.26
C SER A 146 1.16 -6.17 -7.50
N VAL A 147 1.69 -6.88 -6.50
CA VAL A 147 0.89 -7.73 -5.59
C VAL A 147 -0.08 -6.85 -4.79
N MET A 148 0.41 -5.76 -4.19
CA MET A 148 -0.44 -4.82 -3.44
C MET A 148 -1.57 -4.24 -4.31
N LEU A 149 -1.26 -3.82 -5.54
CA LEU A 149 -2.25 -3.31 -6.49
C LEU A 149 -3.29 -4.37 -6.84
N ASN A 150 -2.90 -5.61 -7.11
CA ASN A 150 -3.84 -6.69 -7.42
C ASN A 150 -4.79 -6.96 -6.25
N GLU A 151 -4.29 -6.96 -5.02
CA GLU A 151 -5.14 -7.12 -3.83
C GLU A 151 -6.09 -5.94 -3.65
N LEU A 152 -5.62 -4.71 -3.85
CA LEU A 152 -6.47 -3.53 -3.83
C LEU A 152 -7.59 -3.63 -4.87
N LEU A 153 -7.26 -3.97 -6.11
CA LEU A 153 -8.24 -4.14 -7.18
C LEU A 153 -9.24 -5.24 -6.87
N ASN A 154 -8.81 -6.35 -6.26
CA ASN A 154 -9.72 -7.41 -5.81
C ASN A 154 -10.70 -6.90 -4.75
N VAL A 155 -10.22 -6.17 -3.73
CA VAL A 155 -11.10 -5.56 -2.71
C VAL A 155 -12.12 -4.64 -3.37
N LEU A 156 -11.68 -3.76 -4.27
CA LEU A 156 -12.59 -2.82 -4.95
C LEU A 156 -13.60 -3.55 -5.85
N LYS A 157 -13.15 -4.55 -6.62
CA LYS A 157 -13.98 -5.33 -7.55
C LYS A 157 -15.09 -6.11 -6.86
N TYR A 158 -14.81 -6.70 -5.71
CA TYR A 158 -15.76 -7.56 -4.99
C TYR A 158 -16.52 -6.82 -3.88
N SER A 159 -16.19 -5.56 -3.63
CA SER A 159 -16.97 -4.68 -2.76
C SER A 159 -18.24 -4.18 -3.44
N SER A 160 -19.22 -3.74 -2.67
CA SER A 160 -20.41 -3.03 -3.16
C SER A 160 -20.19 -1.52 -3.28
N TRP A 161 -18.94 -1.04 -3.28
CA TRP A 161 -18.63 0.38 -3.15
C TRP A 161 -18.70 1.17 -4.47
N GLY A 162 -18.75 0.49 -5.61
CA GLY A 162 -18.77 1.15 -6.93
C GLY A 162 -17.44 1.83 -7.30
N LEU A 163 -16.36 1.50 -6.60
CA LEU A 163 -15.03 2.10 -6.75
C LEU A 163 -14.07 1.24 -7.60
N TYR A 164 -14.60 0.24 -8.30
CA TYR A 164 -13.81 -0.53 -9.26
C TYR A 164 -13.76 0.22 -10.59
N PHE A 165 -12.55 0.52 -11.07
CA PHE A 165 -12.33 1.39 -12.22
C PHE A 165 -13.18 1.04 -13.45
N ALA A 166 -13.38 -0.25 -13.74
CA ALA A 166 -14.14 -0.69 -14.91
C ALA A 166 -15.66 -0.43 -14.82
N THR A 167 -16.15 -0.05 -13.63
CA THR A 167 -17.56 0.28 -13.37
C THR A 167 -17.78 1.76 -13.07
N MET A 168 -16.70 2.54 -12.95
CA MET A 168 -16.78 3.99 -12.71
C MET A 168 -17.14 4.72 -14.02
N PRO A 169 -17.90 5.82 -13.95
CA PRO A 169 -18.16 6.64 -15.12
C PRO A 169 -16.87 7.24 -15.66
N GLU A 170 -16.79 7.43 -16.98
CA GLU A 170 -15.73 8.22 -17.59
C GLU A 170 -15.96 9.70 -17.28
N ASP A 171 -14.94 10.40 -16.79
CA ASP A 171 -15.01 11.84 -16.54
C ASP A 171 -15.21 12.62 -17.84
N PHE A 172 -14.71 12.08 -18.96
CA PHE A 172 -14.79 12.66 -20.30
C PHE A 172 -15.24 11.59 -21.29
N SER A 173 -16.55 11.49 -21.53
CA SER A 173 -17.13 10.57 -22.51
C SER A 173 -16.94 10.99 -23.98
N GLU A 174 -16.29 12.14 -24.21
CA GLU A 174 -16.03 12.63 -25.56
C GLU A 174 -14.81 11.91 -26.16
N PRO A 175 -14.89 11.40 -27.39
CA PRO A 175 -13.75 10.79 -28.04
C PRO A 175 -12.63 11.82 -28.21
N SER A 176 -11.49 11.57 -27.57
CA SER A 176 -10.26 12.32 -27.80
C SER A 176 -9.83 12.19 -29.27
N ILE A 177 -9.16 13.19 -29.82
CA ILE A 177 -8.51 13.09 -31.15
C ILE A 177 -7.46 11.97 -31.22
N TYR A 178 -7.02 11.47 -30.05
CA TYR A 178 -6.13 10.32 -29.91
C TYR A 178 -6.86 9.00 -29.69
N SER A 179 -8.15 9.05 -29.32
CA SER A 179 -9.00 7.87 -29.37
C SER A 179 -9.19 7.54 -30.85
N TYR A 180 -8.88 6.31 -31.25
CA TYR A 180 -9.02 5.74 -32.61
C TYR A 180 -7.86 5.83 -33.61
N ILE A 181 -6.69 6.41 -33.27
CA ILE A 181 -5.50 6.18 -34.11
C ILE A 181 -4.84 4.88 -33.67
N HIS A 182 -5.28 3.75 -34.25
CA HIS A 182 -4.50 2.53 -34.19
C HIS A 182 -3.15 2.78 -34.89
N PRO A 183 -1.99 2.30 -34.38
CA PRO A 183 -0.67 2.58 -34.96
C PRO A 183 -0.54 2.21 -36.45
N SER A 184 -1.37 1.29 -36.95
CA SER A 184 -1.44 0.99 -38.39
C SER A 184 -2.00 2.11 -39.27
N PHE A 185 -2.61 3.15 -38.69
CA PHE A 185 -3.08 4.34 -39.41
C PHE A 185 -2.03 5.46 -39.43
N GLU A 186 -0.87 5.30 -38.77
CA GLU A 186 0.25 6.26 -38.85
C GLU A 186 1.09 6.11 -40.13
N GLU A 187 0.94 5.05 -40.92
CA GLU A 187 1.68 4.86 -42.17
C GLU A 187 0.78 5.02 -43.40
N CYS A 188 0.55 6.26 -43.83
CA CYS A 188 0.10 6.50 -45.20
C CYS A 188 0.35 7.94 -45.70
N ASP A 189 1.50 8.56 -45.45
CA ASP A 189 1.82 9.81 -46.16
C ASP A 189 3.31 10.16 -46.34
N GLU A 190 4.21 9.17 -46.29
CA GLU A 190 5.62 9.39 -46.68
C GLU A 190 5.85 9.13 -48.19
N ALA A 191 4.90 8.48 -48.88
CA ALA A 191 5.01 8.16 -50.31
C ALA A 191 4.66 9.33 -51.26
N LEU A 192 4.16 10.46 -50.76
CA LEU A 192 3.75 11.62 -51.58
C LEU A 192 4.73 12.80 -51.56
N ARG A 193 5.89 12.69 -50.89
CA ARG A 193 6.92 13.76 -50.84
C ARG A 193 8.12 13.58 -51.78
N ILE A 194 8.14 12.55 -52.64
CA ILE A 194 9.22 12.33 -53.63
C ILE A 194 8.72 12.52 -55.08
N ALA A 195 7.64 13.27 -55.29
CA ALA A 195 7.16 13.59 -56.65
C ALA A 195 6.72 15.05 -56.79
N THR A 196 7.64 15.99 -56.55
CA THR A 196 7.66 17.33 -57.17
C THR A 196 9.08 17.83 -57.27
#